data_AF-A0A9E4LAK0-F1
#
_entry.id   AF-A0A9E4LAK0-F1
#
_cell.length_a   1.000
_cell.length_b   1.000
_cell.length_c   1.000
_cell.angle_alpha   90.00
_cell.angle_beta   90.00
_cell.angle_gamma   90.00
#
_symmetry.space_group_name_H-M   'P 1'
#
loop_
_entity.id
_entity.type
_entity.pdbx_description
1 polymer ?
#
loop_
_entity_poly.entity_id
_entity_poly.type
_entity_poly.pdbx_seq_one_letter_code
_entity_poly.pdbx_strand_id
1 'polypeptide(L)'
;MYTGLITPSGEDLPLNGIFLFKNGIFVQYAQYKSELARDQGSMAHAGPYSAGDDFIHLAAEQTISTAPSESHPLNYRGLTEHEVDVSRVDDKLTLTFMRSGTVQIFELAGPGEGEVYKLENGALALVDGYLILVNGDENGVETGYGRYESENGAIRLNTTYWTSANQSSTFNTNQTGMKATFDGRDLTLEDGRRFRVLP
;
A
#
# COMPACT_ATOMS: atom_id res chain seq x y z
N MET A 1 -7.31 -8.43 1.69
CA MET A 1 -6.25 -8.98 0.81
C MET A 1 -6.76 -9.03 -0.61
N TYR A 2 -5.92 -8.72 -1.60
CA TYR A 2 -6.31 -8.84 -3.00
C TYR A 2 -6.59 -10.29 -3.40
N THR A 3 -7.66 -10.48 -4.17
CA THR A 3 -8.00 -11.75 -4.82
C THR A 3 -8.19 -11.60 -6.33
N GLY A 4 -8.26 -10.37 -6.86
CA GLY A 4 -8.31 -10.11 -8.31
C GLY A 4 -8.20 -8.62 -8.65
N LEU A 5 -7.68 -8.33 -9.84
CA LEU A 5 -7.64 -7.00 -10.45
C LEU A 5 -8.07 -7.13 -11.91
N ILE A 6 -9.25 -6.64 -12.24
CA ILE A 6 -9.80 -6.73 -13.59
C ILE A 6 -9.66 -5.37 -14.27
N THR A 7 -9.00 -5.37 -15.43
CA THR A 7 -8.84 -4.17 -16.26
C THR A 7 -10.17 -3.77 -16.91
N PRO A 8 -10.27 -2.55 -17.47
CA PRO A 8 -11.48 -2.12 -18.17
C PRO A 8 -11.80 -2.98 -19.40
N SER A 9 -10.80 -3.66 -19.97
CA SER A 9 -10.98 -4.62 -21.07
C SER A 9 -11.38 -6.03 -20.61
N GLY A 10 -11.54 -6.25 -19.29
CA GLY A 10 -11.93 -7.53 -18.72
C GLY A 10 -10.78 -8.51 -18.50
N GLU A 11 -9.53 -8.06 -18.63
CA GLU A 11 -8.34 -8.88 -18.36
C GLU A 11 -8.10 -8.94 -16.84
N ASP A 12 -7.88 -10.14 -16.30
CA ASP A 12 -7.49 -10.31 -14.91
C ASP A 12 -5.96 -10.27 -14.78
N LEU A 13 -5.46 -9.32 -13.99
CA LEU A 13 -4.03 -9.12 -13.76
C LEU A 13 -3.63 -9.75 -12.42
N PRO A 14 -2.71 -10.73 -12.44
CA PRO A 14 -2.30 -11.41 -11.23
C PRO A 14 -1.45 -10.49 -10.36
N LEU A 15 -1.94 -10.14 -9.17
CA LEU A 15 -1.20 -9.37 -8.19
C LEU A 15 -1.46 -9.87 -6.76
N ASN A 16 -0.58 -9.49 -5.84
CA ASN A 16 -0.77 -9.68 -4.41
C ASN A 16 -0.76 -8.31 -3.73
N GLY A 17 -1.58 -8.13 -2.70
CA GLY A 17 -1.61 -6.86 -2.01
C GLY A 17 -2.62 -6.81 -0.87
N ILE A 18 -2.69 -5.65 -0.26
CA ILE A 18 -3.54 -5.34 0.87
C ILE A 18 -4.09 -3.91 0.73
N PHE A 19 -5.30 -3.71 1.22
CA PHE A 19 -5.97 -2.43 1.22
C PHE A 19 -6.68 -2.26 2.56
N LEU A 20 -6.38 -1.19 3.28
CA LEU A 20 -6.97 -0.80 4.54
C LEU A 20 -7.76 0.52 4.38
N PHE A 21 -8.93 0.56 5.01
CA PHE A 21 -9.72 1.77 5.26
C PHE A 21 -9.90 1.91 6.77
N LYS A 22 -9.39 3.00 7.37
CA LYS A 22 -9.51 3.23 8.81
C LYS A 22 -9.33 4.70 9.18
N ASN A 23 -10.15 5.19 10.12
CA ASN A 23 -10.06 6.55 10.66
C ASN A 23 -10.03 7.66 9.58
N GLY A 24 -10.77 7.47 8.49
CA GLY A 24 -10.81 8.42 7.36
C GLY A 24 -9.57 8.41 6.48
N ILE A 25 -8.61 7.52 6.71
CA ILE A 25 -7.41 7.31 5.88
C ILE A 25 -7.47 5.92 5.24
N PHE A 26 -7.03 5.85 3.99
CA PHE A 26 -6.85 4.61 3.28
C PHE A 26 -5.36 4.38 2.98
N VAL A 27 -4.94 3.12 3.01
CA VAL A 27 -3.56 2.70 2.70
C VAL A 27 -3.61 1.44 1.87
N GLN A 28 -2.97 1.47 0.71
CA GLN A 28 -2.99 0.38 -0.26
C GLN A 28 -1.57 0.10 -0.75
N TYR A 29 -1.25 -1.19 -0.83
CA TYR A 29 -0.09 -1.66 -1.57
C TYR A 29 -0.47 -2.91 -2.38
N ALA A 30 0.03 -2.98 -3.60
CA ALA A 30 -0.09 -4.13 -4.49
C ALA A 30 1.21 -4.33 -5.27
N GLN A 31 1.54 -5.59 -5.58
CA GLN A 31 2.66 -5.96 -6.43
C GLN A 31 2.22 -7.03 -7.44
N TYR A 32 2.56 -6.82 -8.71
CA TYR A 32 2.28 -7.77 -9.78
C TYR A 32 3.07 -9.06 -9.56
N LYS A 33 2.46 -10.20 -9.89
CA LYS A 33 3.15 -11.49 -9.85
C LYS A 33 4.13 -11.57 -11.03
N SER A 34 5.37 -11.94 -10.72
CA SER A 34 6.41 -12.32 -11.69
C SER A 34 7.29 -13.41 -11.07
N GLU A 35 7.98 -14.19 -11.91
CA GLU A 35 8.90 -15.23 -11.48
C GLU A 35 10.06 -14.66 -10.64
N LEU A 36 10.55 -13.48 -10.99
CA LEU A 36 11.67 -12.82 -10.32
C LEU A 36 11.21 -11.54 -9.63
N ALA A 37 11.55 -11.37 -8.35
CA ALA A 37 11.21 -10.18 -7.57
C ALA A 37 11.66 -8.87 -8.24
N ARG A 38 12.86 -8.87 -8.83
CA ARG A 38 13.43 -7.69 -9.53
C ARG A 38 12.60 -7.20 -10.72
N ASP A 39 11.72 -8.05 -11.26
CA ASP A 39 10.90 -7.72 -12.43
C ASP A 39 9.46 -7.33 -12.02
N GLN A 40 9.15 -7.35 -10.72
CA GLN A 40 7.80 -7.08 -10.22
C GLN A 40 7.50 -5.58 -10.14
N GLY A 41 6.58 -5.09 -10.96
CA GLY A 41 6.01 -3.76 -10.77
C GLY A 41 5.13 -3.70 -9.52
N SER A 42 5.03 -2.53 -8.90
CA SER A 42 4.19 -2.31 -7.72
C SER A 42 3.29 -1.08 -7.88
N MET A 43 2.25 -0.99 -7.06
CA MET A 43 1.37 0.15 -6.92
C MET A 43 1.12 0.40 -5.44
N ALA A 44 1.21 1.66 -5.03
CA ALA A 44 1.02 2.05 -3.64
C ALA A 44 0.28 3.38 -3.55
N HIS A 45 -0.76 3.42 -2.73
CA HIS A 45 -1.62 4.58 -2.60
C HIS A 45 -1.93 4.86 -1.13
N ALA A 46 -1.98 6.14 -0.77
CA ALA A 46 -2.44 6.57 0.55
C ALA A 46 -3.11 7.94 0.46
N GLY A 47 -4.04 8.19 1.37
CA GLY A 47 -4.72 9.47 1.49
C GLY A 47 -6.04 9.39 2.24
N PRO A 48 -6.78 10.49 2.36
CA PRO A 48 -8.10 10.48 2.96
C PRO A 48 -9.14 9.78 2.09
N TYR A 49 -10.16 9.22 2.76
CA TYR A 49 -11.37 8.72 2.12
C TYR A 49 -12.62 9.17 2.85
N SER A 50 -13.74 9.18 2.13
CA SER A 50 -15.09 9.26 2.68
C SER A 50 -15.92 8.13 2.10
N ALA A 51 -16.79 7.54 2.92
CA ALA A 51 -17.69 6.47 2.50
C ALA A 51 -19.15 6.90 2.66
N GLY A 52 -19.96 6.62 1.64
CA GLY A 52 -21.43 6.58 1.72
C GLY A 52 -21.93 5.15 1.86
N ASP A 53 -23.21 4.93 1.57
CA ASP A 53 -23.83 3.60 1.69
C ASP A 53 -23.31 2.62 0.63
N ASP A 54 -23.10 3.09 -0.61
CA ASP A 54 -22.70 2.29 -1.78
C ASP A 54 -21.49 2.84 -2.53
N PHE A 55 -20.90 3.95 -2.07
CA PHE A 55 -19.74 4.55 -2.72
C PHE A 55 -18.64 4.91 -1.72
N ILE A 56 -17.42 4.96 -2.24
CA ILE A 56 -16.25 5.52 -1.56
C ILE A 56 -15.62 6.56 -2.48
N HIS A 57 -15.32 7.72 -1.92
CA HIS A 57 -14.46 8.71 -2.55
C HIS A 57 -13.05 8.61 -1.93
N LEU A 58 -12.05 8.42 -2.78
CA LEU A 58 -10.63 8.37 -2.41
C LEU A 58 -9.92 9.61 -2.96
N ALA A 59 -9.24 10.34 -2.09
CA ALA A 59 -8.29 11.36 -2.49
C ALA A 59 -6.88 10.83 -2.18
N ALA A 60 -6.25 10.18 -3.16
CA ALA A 60 -4.91 9.63 -3.03
C ALA A 60 -3.87 10.76 -3.05
N GLU A 61 -3.33 11.13 -1.90
CA GLU A 61 -2.24 12.11 -1.80
C GLU A 61 -0.94 11.56 -2.37
N GLN A 62 -0.76 10.23 -2.31
CA GLN A 62 0.32 9.49 -2.97
C GLN A 62 -0.29 8.48 -3.93
N THR A 63 0.09 8.55 -5.20
CA THR A 63 -0.22 7.55 -6.24
C THR A 63 1.10 7.10 -6.85
N ILE A 64 1.66 6.03 -6.30
CA ILE A 64 2.97 5.50 -6.66
C ILE A 64 2.78 4.26 -7.54
N SER A 65 3.55 4.18 -8.61
CA SER A 65 3.71 2.93 -9.38
C SER A 65 5.16 2.73 -9.76
N THR A 66 5.60 1.47 -9.76
CA THR A 66 6.95 1.11 -10.20
C THR A 66 6.92 0.10 -11.33
N ALA A 67 7.84 0.25 -12.27
CA ALA A 67 8.01 -0.60 -13.43
C ALA A 67 9.52 -0.86 -13.64
N PRO A 68 10.11 -1.88 -13.00
CA PRO A 68 11.57 -2.07 -12.94
C PRO A 68 12.28 -2.15 -14.29
N SER A 69 11.59 -2.60 -15.34
CA SER A 69 12.15 -2.77 -16.69
C SER A 69 12.07 -1.50 -17.55
N GLU A 70 11.42 -0.44 -17.07
CA GLU A 70 11.29 0.82 -17.81
C GLU A 70 12.45 1.78 -17.56
N SER A 71 12.69 2.69 -18.50
CA SER A 71 13.74 3.72 -18.37
C SER A 71 13.47 4.72 -17.25
N HIS A 72 12.21 4.88 -16.86
CA HIS A 72 11.74 5.69 -15.73
C HIS A 72 10.94 4.77 -14.81
N PRO A 73 11.62 4.01 -13.94
CA PRO A 73 10.98 2.91 -13.23
C PRO A 73 10.09 3.36 -12.07
N LEU A 74 10.08 4.66 -11.73
CA LEU A 74 9.17 5.28 -10.77
C LEU A 74 8.24 6.25 -11.50
N ASN A 75 6.94 6.03 -11.36
CA ASN A 75 5.90 6.98 -11.74
C ASN A 75 5.14 7.40 -10.48
N TYR A 76 5.28 8.68 -10.15
CA TYR A 76 4.58 9.34 -9.06
C TYR A 76 3.53 10.28 -9.63
N ARG A 77 2.30 10.12 -9.15
CA ARG A 77 1.24 11.11 -9.29
C ARG A 77 0.90 11.54 -7.87
N GLY A 78 0.84 12.85 -7.62
CA GLY A 78 0.41 13.38 -6.33
C GLY A 78 -1.09 13.16 -6.13
N LEU A 79 -1.81 14.22 -5.77
CA LEU A 79 -3.26 14.15 -5.56
C LEU A 79 -3.99 13.57 -6.78
N THR A 80 -4.59 12.40 -6.63
CA THR A 80 -5.56 11.83 -7.57
C THR A 80 -6.86 11.51 -6.86
N GLU A 81 -7.98 11.68 -7.58
CA GLU A 81 -9.31 11.44 -7.03
C GLU A 81 -9.96 10.23 -7.71
N HIS A 82 -10.58 9.38 -6.90
CA HIS A 82 -11.31 8.22 -7.37
C HIS A 82 -12.70 8.15 -6.74
N GLU A 83 -13.71 8.03 -7.60
CA GLU A 83 -15.04 7.59 -7.21
C GLU A 83 -15.13 6.08 -7.40
N VAL A 84 -15.54 5.38 -6.36
CA VAL A 84 -15.52 3.93 -6.27
C VAL A 84 -16.90 3.43 -5.87
N ASP A 85 -17.50 2.61 -6.72
CA ASP A 85 -18.71 1.85 -6.38
C ASP A 85 -18.31 0.62 -5.54
N VAL A 86 -19.10 0.32 -4.51
CA VAL A 86 -18.74 -0.67 -3.48
C VAL A 86 -19.80 -1.75 -3.38
N SER A 87 -19.36 -3.00 -3.51
CA SER A 87 -20.18 -4.16 -3.19
C SER A 87 -19.48 -5.04 -2.17
N ARG A 88 -20.19 -5.40 -1.10
CA ARG A 88 -19.72 -6.33 -0.09
C ARG A 88 -20.69 -7.49 0.08
N VAL A 89 -20.16 -8.71 0.04
CA VAL A 89 -20.90 -9.94 0.34
C VAL A 89 -20.03 -10.77 1.27
N ASP A 90 -20.50 -10.97 2.49
CA ASP A 90 -19.73 -11.62 3.57
C ASP A 90 -18.35 -10.95 3.75
N ASP A 91 -17.28 -11.72 3.58
CA ASP A 91 -15.89 -11.28 3.69
C ASP A 91 -15.31 -10.76 2.36
N LYS A 92 -16.09 -10.80 1.26
CA LYS A 92 -15.65 -10.34 -0.05
C LYS A 92 -16.04 -8.88 -0.27
N LEU A 93 -15.06 -8.07 -0.65
CA LEU A 93 -15.23 -6.67 -1.05
C LEU A 93 -14.89 -6.51 -2.54
N THR A 94 -15.75 -5.86 -3.29
CA THR A 94 -15.52 -5.49 -4.69
C THR A 94 -15.58 -3.97 -4.81
N LEU A 95 -14.55 -3.39 -5.39
CA LEU A 95 -14.41 -1.96 -5.64
C LEU A 95 -14.36 -1.74 -7.15
N THR A 96 -15.31 -0.97 -7.68
CA THR A 96 -15.35 -0.61 -9.11
C THR A 96 -15.04 0.87 -9.27
N PHE A 97 -13.87 1.17 -9.84
CA PHE A 97 -13.41 2.54 -10.05
C PHE A 97 -14.16 3.16 -11.22
N MET A 98 -15.11 4.05 -10.94
CA MET A 98 -16.11 4.51 -11.91
C MET A 98 -15.49 5.16 -13.15
N ARG A 99 -14.38 5.91 -12.99
CA ARG A 99 -13.73 6.61 -14.11
C ARG A 99 -12.87 5.72 -14.99
N SER A 100 -12.18 4.73 -14.40
CA SER A 100 -11.31 3.85 -15.18
C SER A 100 -12.04 2.61 -15.68
N GLY A 101 -13.06 2.12 -14.95
CA GLY A 101 -13.68 0.81 -15.16
C GLY A 101 -12.88 -0.34 -14.54
N THR A 102 -11.82 -0.04 -13.78
CA THR A 102 -11.01 -1.06 -13.08
C THR A 102 -11.82 -1.65 -11.93
N VAL A 103 -11.80 -2.97 -11.79
CA VAL A 103 -12.43 -3.66 -10.66
C VAL A 103 -11.35 -4.29 -9.79
N GLN A 104 -11.36 -3.98 -8.49
CA GLN A 104 -10.49 -4.60 -7.50
C GLN A 104 -11.31 -5.46 -6.55
N ILE A 105 -10.87 -6.69 -6.33
CA ILE A 105 -11.59 -7.67 -5.51
C ILE A 105 -10.70 -8.08 -4.34
N PHE A 106 -11.31 -8.12 -3.16
CA PHE A 106 -10.63 -8.40 -1.91
C PHE A 106 -11.40 -9.41 -1.06
N GLU A 107 -10.64 -10.08 -0.19
CA GLU A 107 -11.13 -10.87 0.94
C GLU A 107 -10.70 -10.22 2.26
N LEU A 108 -11.55 -10.27 3.28
CA LEU A 108 -11.30 -9.68 4.60
C LEU A 108 -10.05 -10.31 5.24
N ALA A 109 -9.10 -9.48 5.67
CA ALA A 109 -7.85 -9.95 6.28
C ALA A 109 -7.92 -10.05 7.81
N GLY A 110 -8.81 -9.28 8.44
CA GLY A 110 -8.89 -9.13 9.88
C GLY A 110 -9.93 -8.08 10.28
N PRO A 111 -10.19 -7.92 11.59
CA PRO A 111 -11.22 -7.03 12.12
C PRO A 111 -10.88 -5.53 12.01
N GLY A 112 -9.65 -5.15 11.72
CA GLY A 112 -9.20 -3.76 11.62
C GLY A 112 -8.72 -3.15 12.94
N GLU A 113 -8.24 -3.96 13.89
CA GLU A 113 -7.71 -3.53 15.19
C GLU A 113 -6.27 -3.02 15.07
N GLY A 114 -5.97 -1.84 15.64
CA GLY A 114 -4.66 -1.19 15.52
C GLY A 114 -4.78 0.26 15.09
N GLU A 115 -3.76 0.79 14.42
CA GLU A 115 -3.64 2.22 14.10
C GLU A 115 -3.13 2.50 12.69
N VAL A 116 -3.53 3.66 12.15
CA VAL A 116 -2.98 4.26 10.93
C VAL A 116 -2.40 5.61 11.28
N TYR A 117 -1.15 5.82 10.88
CA TYR A 117 -0.37 7.02 11.13
C TYR A 117 -0.15 7.75 9.81
N LYS A 118 -0.55 9.02 9.73
CA LYS A 118 -0.20 9.88 8.59
C LYS A 118 1.28 10.21 8.67
N LEU A 119 1.98 10.08 7.54
CA LEU A 119 3.38 10.46 7.39
C LEU A 119 3.49 11.76 6.58
N GLU A 120 4.66 12.39 6.59
CA GLU A 120 4.93 13.58 5.75
C GLU A 120 4.63 13.32 4.27
N ASN A 121 5.02 12.15 3.76
CA ASN A 121 4.89 11.76 2.35
C ASN A 121 4.13 10.43 2.19
N GLY A 122 3.12 10.17 3.04
CA GLY A 122 2.48 8.86 3.02
C GLY A 122 1.65 8.48 4.24
N ALA A 123 1.56 7.17 4.47
CA ALA A 123 0.90 6.59 5.63
C ALA A 123 1.56 5.26 6.05
N LEU A 124 1.52 4.99 7.36
CA LEU A 124 1.92 3.74 7.99
C LEU A 124 0.70 3.12 8.66
N ALA A 125 0.38 1.87 8.34
CA ALA A 125 -0.63 1.08 9.03
C ALA A 125 0.01 -0.06 9.82
N LEU A 126 -0.37 -0.18 11.09
CA LEU A 126 -0.04 -1.29 11.99
C LEU A 126 -1.36 -1.84 12.54
N VAL A 127 -1.95 -2.81 11.84
CA VAL A 127 -3.33 -3.27 12.06
C VAL A 127 -3.41 -4.79 11.96
N ASP A 128 -4.00 -5.47 12.94
CA ASP A 128 -4.18 -6.93 13.01
C ASP A 128 -2.87 -7.73 12.82
N GLY A 129 -1.75 -7.16 13.25
CA GLY A 129 -0.41 -7.72 13.00
C GLY A 129 0.07 -7.57 11.55
N TYR A 130 -0.65 -6.84 10.70
CA TYR A 130 -0.22 -6.42 9.36
C TYR A 130 0.46 -5.05 9.40
N LEU A 131 1.52 -4.94 8.61
CA LEU A 131 2.20 -3.70 8.26
C LEU A 131 1.78 -3.31 6.85
N ILE A 132 1.42 -2.04 6.64
CA ILE A 132 1.40 -1.42 5.30
C ILE A 132 2.16 -0.11 5.39
N LEU A 133 3.17 0.08 4.55
CA LEU A 133 3.88 1.34 4.41
C LEU A 133 3.67 1.87 3.00
N VAL A 134 3.24 3.12 2.91
CA VAL A 134 3.32 3.92 1.69
C VAL A 134 4.04 5.19 2.08
N ASN A 135 5.23 5.43 1.53
CA ASN A 135 5.97 6.66 1.76
C ASN A 135 6.77 7.03 0.52
N GLY A 136 6.63 8.25 0.01
CA GLY A 136 7.48 8.75 -1.05
C GLY A 136 6.85 9.83 -1.91
N ASP A 137 7.67 10.34 -2.82
CA ASP A 137 7.37 11.43 -3.74
C ASP A 137 7.95 11.12 -5.13
N GLU A 138 8.04 12.14 -6.00
CA GLU A 138 8.65 12.00 -7.33
C GLU A 138 10.15 11.66 -7.29
N ASN A 139 10.86 11.90 -6.18
CA ASN A 139 12.31 11.68 -6.08
C ASN A 139 12.63 10.27 -5.59
N GLY A 140 11.78 9.71 -4.74
CA GLY A 140 11.94 8.33 -4.29
C GLY A 140 10.82 7.83 -3.39
N VAL A 141 10.71 6.51 -3.31
CA VAL A 141 9.65 5.82 -2.60
C VAL A 141 10.16 4.64 -1.79
N GLU A 142 9.47 4.37 -0.69
CA GLU A 142 9.59 3.23 0.20
C GLU A 142 8.18 2.74 0.53
N THR A 143 7.82 1.61 -0.05
CA THR A 143 6.45 1.09 0.06
C THR A 143 6.47 -0.42 0.22
N GLY A 144 5.49 -0.98 0.93
CA GLY A 144 5.44 -2.43 1.12
C GLY A 144 4.36 -2.85 2.09
N TYR A 145 4.21 -4.16 2.22
CA TYR A 145 3.36 -4.74 3.26
C TYR A 145 3.91 -6.07 3.77
N GLY A 146 3.44 -6.46 4.94
CA GLY A 146 3.77 -7.74 5.53
C GLY A 146 3.17 -7.89 6.90
N ARG A 147 3.89 -8.55 7.79
CA ARG A 147 3.51 -8.73 9.20
C ARG A 147 4.44 -7.92 10.09
N TYR A 148 3.94 -7.53 11.26
CA TYR A 148 4.79 -6.97 12.31
C TYR A 148 4.52 -7.64 13.65
N GLU A 149 5.54 -7.63 14.48
CA GLU A 149 5.48 -8.00 15.90
C GLU A 149 6.10 -6.86 16.70
N SER A 150 5.43 -6.43 17.77
CA SER A 150 5.92 -5.34 18.64
C SER A 150 6.19 -5.86 20.04
N GLU A 151 7.37 -5.59 20.57
CA GLU A 151 7.75 -5.88 21.95
C GLU A 151 8.58 -4.73 22.51
N ASN A 152 8.11 -4.10 23.60
CA ASN A 152 8.81 -3.02 24.31
C ASN A 152 9.30 -1.86 23.41
N GLY A 153 8.51 -1.46 22.41
CA GLY A 153 8.84 -0.37 21.46
C GLY A 153 9.79 -0.77 20.32
N ALA A 154 10.38 -1.96 20.38
CA ALA A 154 11.01 -2.58 19.22
C ALA A 154 9.93 -3.23 18.35
N ILE A 155 10.09 -3.12 17.03
CA ILE A 155 9.24 -3.77 16.06
C ILE A 155 10.08 -4.67 15.17
N ARG A 156 9.63 -5.90 14.97
CA ARG A 156 10.12 -6.77 13.91
C ARG A 156 9.15 -6.71 12.74
N LEU A 157 9.65 -6.28 11.58
CA LEU A 157 8.91 -6.26 10.33
C LEU A 157 9.28 -7.54 9.56
N ASN A 158 8.27 -8.34 9.23
CA ASN A 158 8.43 -9.47 8.33
C ASN A 158 7.70 -9.10 7.03
N THR A 159 8.42 -8.42 6.13
CA THR A 159 7.85 -7.90 4.88
C THR A 159 7.51 -9.07 3.97
N THR A 160 6.29 -9.07 3.41
CA THR A 160 5.94 -10.02 2.36
C THR A 160 6.48 -9.50 1.03
N TYR A 161 6.25 -8.21 0.78
CA TYR A 161 6.73 -7.48 -0.37
C TYR A 161 7.17 -6.09 0.06
N TRP A 162 8.32 -5.63 -0.45
CA TRP A 162 8.86 -4.31 -0.22
C TRP A 162 9.47 -3.77 -1.51
N THR A 163 9.20 -2.49 -1.78
CA THR A 163 9.68 -1.79 -2.96
C THR A 163 10.31 -0.47 -2.54
N SER A 164 11.57 -0.30 -2.91
CA SER A 164 12.29 0.97 -2.88
C SER A 164 12.55 1.41 -4.32
N ALA A 165 12.23 2.63 -4.69
CA ALA A 165 12.52 3.12 -6.05
C ALA A 165 12.86 4.60 -6.07
N ASN A 166 13.55 5.02 -7.13
CA ASN A 166 13.79 6.41 -7.49
C ASN A 166 13.70 6.55 -9.03
N GLN A 167 14.06 7.71 -9.54
CA GLN A 167 14.01 8.02 -10.99
C GLN A 167 14.89 7.13 -11.89
N SER A 168 15.85 6.39 -11.32
CA SER A 168 16.83 5.60 -12.07
C SER A 168 16.83 4.11 -11.76
N SER A 169 16.27 3.70 -10.62
CA SER A 169 16.26 2.29 -10.23
C SER A 169 15.05 1.92 -9.38
N THR A 170 14.73 0.63 -9.39
CA THR A 170 13.79 -0.01 -8.48
C THR A 170 14.45 -1.22 -7.85
N PHE A 171 14.19 -1.42 -6.57
CA PHE A 171 14.63 -2.55 -5.78
C PHE A 171 13.43 -3.17 -5.09
N ASN A 172 13.19 -4.46 -5.37
CA ASN A 172 12.12 -5.23 -4.77
C ASN A 172 12.70 -6.34 -3.91
N THR A 173 12.18 -6.50 -2.71
CA THR A 173 12.49 -7.64 -1.84
C THR A 173 11.23 -8.33 -1.39
N ASN A 174 11.33 -9.66 -1.30
CA ASN A 174 10.24 -10.51 -0.85
C ASN A 174 10.69 -11.22 0.44
N GLN A 175 9.76 -11.45 1.36
CA GLN A 175 9.97 -12.26 2.57
C GLN A 175 11.21 -11.85 3.38
N THR A 176 11.39 -10.56 3.62
CA THR A 176 12.56 -10.05 4.36
C THR A 176 12.19 -9.73 5.80
N GLY A 177 12.99 -10.23 6.74
CA GLY A 177 12.93 -9.79 8.13
C GLY A 177 13.77 -8.53 8.30
N MET A 178 13.19 -7.48 8.88
CA MET A 178 13.86 -6.21 9.16
C MET A 178 13.54 -5.78 10.59
N LYS A 179 14.57 -5.34 11.31
CA LYS A 179 14.37 -4.72 12.62
C LYS A 179 14.01 -3.25 12.45
N ALA A 180 13.13 -2.76 13.31
CA ALA A 180 12.75 -1.36 13.38
C ALA A 180 12.46 -0.95 14.82
N THR A 181 12.41 0.34 15.07
CA THR A 181 11.86 0.92 16.30
C THR A 181 10.75 1.88 15.94
N PHE A 182 9.70 1.92 16.76
CA PHE A 182 8.61 2.86 16.61
C PHE A 182 8.20 3.42 17.97
N ASP A 183 8.33 4.73 18.12
CA ASP A 183 8.03 5.46 19.37
C ASP A 183 6.69 6.21 19.30
N GLY A 184 5.88 5.95 18.27
CA GLY A 184 4.64 6.67 17.98
C GLY A 184 4.85 7.97 17.17
N ARG A 185 6.10 8.40 16.96
CA ARG A 185 6.45 9.59 16.17
C ARG A 185 7.30 9.25 14.96
N ASP A 186 8.16 8.25 15.08
CA ASP A 186 9.12 7.91 14.06
C ASP A 186 9.27 6.40 13.94
N LEU A 187 9.04 5.87 12.74
CA LEU A 187 9.45 4.52 12.39
C LEU A 187 10.88 4.60 11.87
N THR A 188 11.82 3.97 12.56
CA THR A 188 13.23 3.90 12.16
C THR A 188 13.61 2.47 11.82
N LEU A 189 14.09 2.24 10.60
CA LEU A 189 14.57 0.94 10.14
C LEU A 189 16.02 0.70 10.59
N GLU A 190 16.45 -0.56 10.61
CA GLU A 190 17.81 -0.92 11.04
C GLU A 190 18.93 -0.36 10.16
N ASP A 191 18.62 0.01 8.92
CA ASP A 191 19.54 0.67 8.00
C ASP A 191 19.57 2.21 8.13
N GLY A 192 18.83 2.76 9.10
CA GLY A 192 18.81 4.18 9.42
C GLY A 192 17.76 5.00 8.65
N ARG A 193 17.01 4.40 7.72
CA ARG A 193 15.85 5.08 7.11
C ARG A 193 14.82 5.40 8.19
N ARG A 194 14.19 6.57 8.06
CA ARG A 194 13.25 7.11 9.06
C ARG A 194 12.00 7.65 8.37
N PHE A 195 10.85 7.32 8.94
CA PHE A 195 9.53 7.77 8.49
C PHE A 195 8.82 8.49 9.63
N ARG A 196 8.59 9.78 9.44
CA ARG A 196 8.03 10.67 10.47
C ARG A 196 6.51 10.71 10.40
N VAL A 197 5.88 10.46 11.54
CA VAL A 197 4.45 10.61 11.77
C VAL A 197 4.12 12.10 11.97
N LEU A 198 3.07 12.55 11.28
CA LEU A 198 2.52 13.88 11.46
C LEU A 198 1.67 13.95 12.76
N PRO A 199 1.67 15.11 13.45
CA PRO A 199 0.88 15.31 14.67
C PRO A 199 -0.64 15.15 14.48
#